data_AF-A0A136JZW0-F1
#
_entry.id   AF-A0A136JZW0-F1
#
_cell.length_a   1.000
_cell.length_b   1.000
_cell.length_c   1.000
_cell.angle_alpha   90.00
_cell.angle_beta   90.00
_cell.angle_gamma   90.00
#
_symmetry.space_group_name_H-M   'P 1'
#
loop_
_entity.id
_entity.type
_entity.pdbx_description
1 polymer ?
#
loop_
_entity_poly.entity_id
_entity_poly.type
_entity_poly.pdbx_seq_one_letter_code
_entity_poly.pdbx_strand_id
1 'polypeptide(L)' 'MNQSATAQADQDVRCLCGRLTARIEKRGVVVKCHRCGELVVIALADLKAQLKRAEQ' A
#
# COMPACT_ATOMS: atom_id res chain seq x y z
N MET A 1 22.02 21.11 -1.97
CA MET A 1 20.77 20.92 -2.75
C MET A 1 19.94 19.85 -2.06
N ASN A 2 19.18 20.19 -1.01
CA ASN A 2 18.28 19.20 -0.37
C ASN A 2 16.86 19.55 -0.74
N GLN A 3 16.35 18.80 -1.72
CA GLN A 3 15.01 18.90 -2.25
C GLN A 3 14.02 18.65 -1.11
N SER A 4 13.25 19.68 -0.79
CA SER A 4 12.06 19.61 0.04
C SER A 4 11.13 18.57 -0.57
N ALA A 5 11.12 17.37 0.01
CA ALA A 5 10.16 16.34 -0.31
C ALA A 5 8.78 16.90 0.04
N THR A 6 8.06 17.28 -1.00
CA THR A 6 6.66 17.69 -0.93
C THR A 6 5.91 16.64 -0.12
N ALA A 7 5.18 17.12 0.88
CA ALA A 7 4.32 16.33 1.73
C ALA A 7 3.20 15.65 0.91
N GLN A 8 3.53 14.54 0.24
CA GLN A 8 2.54 13.53 -0.09
C GLN A 8 2.12 12.94 1.24
N ALA A 9 0.92 13.29 1.69
CA ALA A 9 0.28 12.77 2.88
C ALA A 9 0.60 11.28 3.04
N ASP A 10 1.18 10.93 4.19
CA ASP A 10 1.85 9.66 4.47
C ASP A 10 1.01 8.47 4.00
N GLN A 11 1.35 7.92 2.83
CA GLN A 11 0.67 6.78 2.25
C GLN A 11 1.25 5.45 2.75
N ASP A 12 2.21 5.50 3.68
CA ASP A 12 2.85 4.35 4.28
C ASP A 12 1.89 3.68 5.29
N VAL A 13 1.50 2.45 4.99
CA VAL A 13 0.82 1.57 5.95
C VAL A 13 1.88 0.78 6.70
N ARG A 14 1.99 1.06 8.01
CA ARG A 14 2.93 0.40 8.90
C ARG A 14 2.22 -0.60 9.80
N CYS A 15 2.89 -1.72 10.06
CA CYS A 15 2.49 -2.64 11.11
C CYS A 15 2.64 -1.96 12.49
N LEU A 16 1.97 -2.49 13.52
CA LEU A 16 2.13 -2.07 14.91
C LEU A 16 3.58 -2.14 15.41
N CYS A 17 4.42 -2.99 14.80
CA CYS A 17 5.86 -3.03 15.09
C CYS A 17 6.67 -1.90 14.43
N GLY A 18 6.02 -0.95 13.75
CA GLY A 18 6.62 0.21 13.10
C GLY A 18 7.19 -0.04 11.69
N ARG A 19 7.24 -1.30 11.23
CA ARG A 19 7.75 -1.66 9.90
C ARG A 19 6.76 -1.30 8.80
N LEU A 20 7.29 -0.86 7.65
CA LEU A 20 6.50 -0.64 6.44
C LEU A 20 5.94 -1.97 5.92
N THR A 21 4.62 -2.04 5.79
CA THR A 21 3.89 -3.22 5.30
C THR A 21 3.30 -2.96 3.93
N ALA A 22 2.76 -1.77 3.69
CA ALA A 22 2.25 -1.40 2.38
C ALA A 22 2.35 0.10 2.12
N ARG A 23 2.11 0.51 0.88
CA ARG A 23 1.83 1.88 0.47
C ARG A 23 0.50 1.95 -0.23
N ILE A 24 -0.31 2.93 0.14
CA ILE A 24 -1.51 3.29 -0.63
C ILE A 24 -1.04 4.12 -1.82
N GLU A 25 -1.47 3.79 -3.03
CA GLU A 25 -1.21 4.59 -4.22
C GLU A 25 -2.51 4.85 -4.98
N LYS A 26 -2.48 5.80 -5.92
CA LYS A 26 -3.68 6.15 -6.71
C LYS A 26 -4.32 4.95 -7.43
N ARG A 27 -3.51 3.95 -7.80
CA ARG A 27 -3.95 2.78 -8.58
C ARG A 27 -4.23 1.54 -7.74
N GLY A 28 -3.96 1.57 -6.43
CA GLY A 28 -4.08 0.38 -5.60
C GLY A 28 -3.20 0.43 -4.35
N VAL A 29 -2.83 -0.74 -3.85
CA VAL A 29 -1.98 -0.89 -2.67
C VAL A 29 -0.73 -1.67 -3.06
N VAL A 30 0.44 -1.10 -2.78
CA VAL A 30 1.73 -1.77 -2.95
C VAL A 30 2.10 -2.43 -1.63
N VAL A 31 2.09 -3.76 -1.57
CA VAL A 31 2.44 -4.52 -0.36
C VAL A 31 3.89 -4.97 -0.46
N LYS A 32 4.65 -4.78 0.63
CA LYS A 32 6.02 -5.29 0.74
C LYS A 32 6.00 -6.65 1.44
N CYS A 33 6.52 -7.68 0.78
CA CYS A 33 6.71 -8.97 1.42
C CYS A 33 7.82 -8.88 2.47
N HIS A 34 7.50 -9.21 3.72
CA HIS A 34 8.49 -9.20 4.81
C HIS A 34 9.51 -10.35 4.71
N ARG A 35 9.21 -11.42 3.96
CA ARG A 35 10.07 -12.58 3.81
C ARG A 35 11.15 -12.39 2.74
N CYS A 36 10.76 -11.97 1.53
CA CYS A 36 11.69 -11.80 0.40
C CYS A 36 11.97 -10.35 0.04
N GLY A 37 11.22 -9.38 0.57
CA GLY A 37 11.38 -7.97 0.26
C GLY A 37 10.73 -7.51 -1.04
N GLU A 38 10.19 -8.42 -1.85
CA GLU A 38 9.51 -8.09 -3.10
C GLU A 38 8.25 -7.25 -2.87
N LEU A 39 7.93 -6.42 -3.86
CA LEU A 39 6.76 -5.57 -3.88
C LEU A 39 5.68 -6.20 -4.75
N VAL A 40 4.48 -6.33 -4.19
CA VAL A 40 3.30 -6.83 -4.89
C VAL A 40 2.29 -5.70 -5.00
N VAL A 41 1.77 -5.45 -6.20
CA VAL A 41 0.74 -4.43 -6.42
C VAL A 41 -0.62 -5.11 -6.46
N ILE A 42 -1.51 -4.70 -5.55
CA ILE A 42 -2.91 -5.08 -5.57
C ILE A 42 -3.69 -3.92 -6.18
N ALA A 43 -4.28 -4.13 -7.36
CA ALA A 43 -5.00 -3.07 -8.04
C ALA A 43 -6.29 -2.71 -7.28
N LEU A 44 -6.64 -1.42 -7.30
CA LEU A 44 -7.86 -0.93 -6.66
C LEU A 44 -9.13 -1.58 -7.26
N ALA A 45 -9.10 -1.91 -8.55
CA ALA A 45 -10.20 -2.60 -9.23
C ALA A 45 -10.45 -3.99 -8.63
N ASP A 46 -9.38 -4.75 -8.35
CA ASP A 46 -9.47 -6.08 -7.78
C ASP A 46 -9.98 -6.04 -6.34
N LEU A 47 -9.51 -5.07 -5.53
CA LEU A 47 -10.01 -4.84 -4.18
C LEU A 47 -11.52 -4.53 -4.17
N LYS A 48 -11.97 -3.65 -5.08
CA LYS A 48 -13.40 -3.32 -5.22
C LYS A 48 -14.23 -4.54 -5.63
N ALA A 49 -13.70 -5.40 -6.51
CA ALA A 49 -14.39 -6.62 -6.92
C ALA A 49 -14.50 -7.63 -5.77
N GLN A 50 -13.45 -7.77 -4.96
CA GLN A 50 -13.43 -8.65 -3.77
C GLN A 50 -14.42 -8.18 -2.70
N LEU A 51 -14.46 -6.88 -2.38
CA LEU A 51 -15.39 -6.32 -1.39
C LEU A 51 -16.85 -6.60 -1.74
N LYS A 52 -17.24 -6.37 -3.01
CA LYS A 52 -18.60 -6.68 -3.49
C LYS A 52 -19.00 -8.15 -3.33
N ARG A 53 -18.05 -9.07 -3.34
CA ARG A 53 -18.32 -10.52 -3.15
C ARG A 53 -18.45 -10.88 -1.67
N ALA A 54 -17.76 -10.17 -0.78
CA ALA A 54 -17.79 -10.42 0.66
C ALA A 54 -19.05 -9.88 1.34
N GLU A 55 -19.78 -8.96 0.70
CA GLU A 55 -21.04 -8.37 1.18
C GLU A 55 -22.29 -9.19 0.79
N GLN A 56 -22.12 -10.31 0.07
CA GLN A 56 -23.18 -11.23 -0.35
C GLN A 56 -23.22 -12.48 0.53
#